data_AF-Q4WKB4-F1
#
_entry.id   AF-Q4WKB4-F1
#
_cell.length_a   1.000
_cell.length_b   1.000
_cell.length_c   1.000
_cell.angle_alpha   90.00
_cell.angle_beta   90.00
_cell.angle_gamma   90.00
#
_symmetry.space_group_name_H-M   'P 1'
#
loop_
_entity.id
_entity.type
_entity.pdbx_description
1 polymer ?
#
loop_
_entity_poly.entity_id
_entity_poly.type
_entity_poly.pdbx_seq_one_letter_code
_entity_poly.pdbx_strand_id
1 'polypeptide(L)'
;MPPPLSPRARTLVGQVKRNVQFHVELHQYNTNPTPHTMADIQFDSALDLLRRLNPRDTKQNLQAITSIVPDLTEDLLSSVDQPLEIRRCPKTNRDYLLCDYNRDGDSYRSPWSNEFDPPLEDGTVPSERVRKLEVAANEAFDVYRELYYEGGVGSVYFWDLDDGFAGVILLKKGVTPGAKSSGEWDSIHVFEATDRARMSHYKLTSTVILHLANENEALGEMDLSGNMTRQMEVDLPVESDASHVANVGRLVEDMELKMRNLLQEVYFGKAKDVVGELRSKPLLCHGRTKAMDADKNTGLAPLSETNKEKAAHLEMIRSMQR
;
A
#
# COMPACT_ATOMS: atom_id res chain seq x y z
N MET A 1 -14.61 17.19 -33.31
CA MET A 1 -13.55 16.14 -33.28
C MET A 1 -12.86 16.28 -31.94
N PRO A 2 -12.92 15.27 -31.05
CA PRO A 2 -12.15 15.32 -29.81
C PRO A 2 -10.65 15.24 -30.14
N PRO A 3 -9.78 15.90 -29.36
CA PRO A 3 -8.34 15.87 -29.60
C PRO A 3 -7.79 14.45 -29.36
N PRO A 4 -6.70 14.05 -30.02
CA PRO A 4 -6.06 12.77 -29.79
C PRO A 4 -5.54 12.70 -28.35
N LEU A 5 -5.87 11.62 -27.63
CA LEU A 5 -5.32 11.29 -26.32
C LEU A 5 -3.78 11.31 -26.37
N SER A 6 -3.16 11.93 -25.36
CA SER A 6 -1.70 11.96 -25.25
C SER A 6 -1.13 10.55 -25.10
N PRO A 7 0.09 10.26 -25.57
CA PRO A 7 0.73 8.94 -25.44
C PRO A 7 0.83 8.43 -23.99
N ARG A 8 0.68 9.32 -22.99
CA ARG A 8 0.81 9.01 -21.56
C ARG A 8 -0.29 8.08 -21.02
N ALA A 9 -1.50 8.10 -21.57
CA ALA A 9 -2.58 7.21 -21.12
C ALA A 9 -2.45 5.76 -21.63
N ARG A 10 -1.72 5.53 -22.73
CA ARG A 10 -1.57 4.19 -23.34
C ARG A 10 -0.47 3.33 -22.74
N THR A 11 0.55 3.93 -22.12
CA THR A 11 1.66 3.18 -21.51
C THR A 11 1.31 2.66 -20.11
N LEU A 12 0.37 3.30 -19.41
CA LEU A 12 -0.02 2.99 -18.03
C LEU A 12 -0.84 1.69 -17.86
N VAL A 13 -1.35 1.09 -18.94
CA VAL A 13 -2.20 -0.13 -18.90
C VAL A 13 -1.41 -1.42 -19.19
N GLY A 14 -0.13 -1.32 -19.57
CA GLY A 14 0.73 -2.47 -19.87
C GLY A 14 1.55 -3.02 -18.68
N GLN A 15 1.70 -2.26 -17.60
CA GLN A 15 2.41 -2.68 -16.39
C GLN A 15 1.44 -2.85 -15.24
N VAL A 16 0.61 -3.88 -15.34
CA VAL A 16 0.06 -4.54 -14.16
C VAL A 16 1.25 -4.86 -13.27
N LYS A 17 1.37 -4.18 -12.11
CA LYS A 17 2.40 -4.41 -11.09
C LYS A 17 2.75 -5.90 -11.08
N ARG A 18 3.92 -6.27 -11.61
CA ARG A 18 4.33 -7.68 -11.65
C ARG A 18 4.26 -8.18 -10.22
N ASN A 19 3.38 -9.15 -9.97
CA ASN A 19 3.27 -9.82 -8.68
C ASN A 19 4.64 -10.31 -8.27
N VAL A 20 5.28 -9.66 -7.29
CA VAL A 20 6.36 -10.29 -6.55
C VAL A 20 5.71 -11.11 -5.45
N GLN A 21 5.08 -12.20 -5.88
CA GLN A 21 4.71 -13.31 -5.00
C GLN A 21 6.01 -13.97 -4.56
N PHE A 22 6.20 -14.20 -3.26
CA PHE A 22 7.25 -15.10 -2.78
C PHE A 22 6.97 -16.50 -3.34
N HIS A 23 7.61 -16.82 -4.46
CA HIS A 23 7.84 -18.18 -4.90
C HIS A 23 9.34 -18.43 -4.73
N VAL A 24 9.69 -19.24 -3.72
CA VAL A 24 11.00 -19.89 -3.71
C VAL A 24 10.92 -20.98 -4.76
N GLU A 25 11.09 -20.60 -6.02
CA GLU A 25 11.24 -21.55 -7.10
C GLU A 25 12.72 -21.87 -7.21
N LEU A 26 13.09 -23.07 -6.75
CA LEU A 26 14.37 -23.69 -7.08
C LEU A 26 14.45 -23.75 -8.61
N HIS A 27 15.08 -22.74 -9.24
CA HIS A 27 15.28 -22.71 -10.68
C HIS A 27 16.15 -23.90 -11.09
N GLN A 28 15.49 -24.98 -11.51
CA GLN A 28 16.07 -25.86 -12.51
C GLN A 28 16.28 -25.02 -13.76
N TYR A 29 17.53 -24.92 -14.22
CA TYR A 29 17.93 -24.21 -15.42
C TYR A 29 17.00 -24.56 -16.61
N ASN A 30 16.08 -23.66 -16.96
CA ASN A 30 15.33 -23.74 -18.20
C ASN A 30 16.13 -23.02 -19.31
N THR A 31 16.52 -23.77 -20.33
CA THR A 31 17.57 -23.42 -21.30
C THR A 31 17.07 -22.65 -22.52
N ASN A 32 16.15 -21.69 -22.37
CA ASN A 32 15.76 -20.79 -23.48
C ASN A 32 15.32 -19.41 -22.95
N PRO A 33 16.22 -18.43 -22.82
CA PRO A 33 15.84 -17.07 -22.46
C PRO A 33 15.41 -16.32 -23.72
N THR A 34 14.19 -15.76 -23.71
CA THR A 34 13.89 -14.59 -24.54
C THR A 34 14.93 -13.50 -24.26
N PRO A 35 15.43 -12.76 -25.26
CA PRO A 35 16.42 -11.72 -25.02
C PRO A 35 15.78 -10.60 -24.20
N HIS A 36 15.96 -10.64 -22.87
CA HIS A 36 15.66 -9.51 -22.02
C HIS A 36 16.55 -8.36 -22.45
N THR A 37 15.95 -7.20 -22.72
CA THR A 37 16.75 -6.01 -23.04
C THR A 37 17.56 -5.63 -21.80
N MET A 38 18.71 -4.97 -21.99
CA MET A 38 19.50 -4.47 -20.84
C MET A 38 18.65 -3.59 -19.90
N ALA A 39 17.69 -2.86 -20.47
CA ALA A 39 16.72 -2.05 -19.72
C ALA A 39 15.82 -2.90 -18.82
N ASP A 40 15.30 -4.03 -19.29
CA ASP A 40 14.45 -4.92 -18.48
C ASP A 40 15.21 -5.47 -17.26
N ILE A 41 16.47 -5.84 -17.44
CA ILE A 41 17.33 -6.36 -16.35
C ILE A 41 17.61 -5.26 -15.33
N GLN A 42 17.90 -4.04 -15.79
CA GLN A 42 18.13 -2.89 -14.91
C GLN A 42 16.87 -2.53 -14.13
N PHE A 43 15.69 -2.57 -14.77
CA PHE A 43 14.41 -2.33 -14.13
C PHE A 43 14.10 -3.37 -13.06
N ASP A 44 14.22 -4.66 -13.39
CA ASP A 44 13.99 -5.75 -12.42
C ASP A 44 15.00 -5.68 -11.25
N SER A 45 16.25 -5.29 -11.51
CA SER A 45 17.28 -5.09 -10.48
C SER A 45 16.99 -3.89 -9.58
N ALA A 46 16.49 -2.79 -10.14
CA ALA A 46 16.08 -1.61 -9.38
C ALA A 46 14.91 -1.92 -8.45
N LEU A 47 13.91 -2.66 -8.94
CA LEU A 47 12.80 -3.15 -8.11
C LEU A 47 13.27 -4.13 -7.03
N ASP A 48 14.24 -5.01 -7.30
CA ASP A 48 14.81 -5.90 -6.29
C ASP A 48 15.59 -5.13 -5.21
N LEU A 49 16.30 -4.07 -5.60
CA LEU A 49 17.01 -3.21 -4.66
C LEU A 49 16.03 -2.50 -3.73
N LEU A 50 14.96 -1.89 -4.26
CA LEU A 50 13.92 -1.23 -3.45
C LEU A 50 13.20 -2.17 -2.48
N ARG A 51 13.08 -3.46 -2.84
CA ARG A 51 12.53 -4.50 -1.93
C ARG A 51 13.46 -4.86 -0.78
N ARG A 52 14.75 -4.48 -0.83
CA ARG A 52 15.78 -4.81 0.18
C ARG A 52 16.23 -3.61 1.00
N LEU A 53 16.14 -2.41 0.45
CA LEU A 53 16.45 -1.17 1.16
C LEU A 53 15.41 -0.88 2.24
N ASN A 54 15.75 0.01 3.16
CA ASN A 54 14.85 0.38 4.25
C ASN A 54 13.58 1.04 3.67
N PRO A 55 12.38 0.48 3.93
CA PRO A 55 11.12 1.03 3.41
C PRO A 55 10.81 2.45 3.93
N ARG A 56 11.39 2.86 5.07
CA ARG A 56 11.27 4.24 5.58
C ARG A 56 11.88 5.27 4.63
N ASP A 57 12.94 4.89 3.93
CA ASP A 57 13.70 5.79 3.06
C ASP A 57 13.31 5.62 1.58
N THR A 58 12.12 5.06 1.30
CA THR A 58 11.67 4.73 -0.08
C THR A 58 11.81 5.91 -1.03
N LYS A 59 11.44 7.12 -0.60
CA LYS A 59 11.55 8.34 -1.40
C LYS A 59 13.01 8.67 -1.75
N GLN A 60 13.91 8.64 -0.77
CA GLN A 60 15.34 8.92 -0.99
C GLN A 60 15.98 7.82 -1.84
N ASN A 61 15.62 6.56 -1.59
CA ASN A 61 16.10 5.40 -2.34
C ASN A 61 15.69 5.49 -3.81
N LEU A 62 14.43 5.85 -4.09
CA LEU A 62 13.93 6.04 -5.43
C LEU A 62 14.67 7.17 -6.15
N GLN A 63 14.82 8.33 -5.50
CA GLN A 63 15.58 9.46 -6.04
C GLN A 63 17.04 9.08 -6.38
N ALA A 64 17.70 8.33 -5.49
CA ALA A 64 19.06 7.87 -5.72
C ALA A 64 19.13 6.92 -6.92
N ILE A 65 18.20 5.97 -7.05
CA ILE A 65 18.16 5.03 -8.17
C ILE A 65 17.88 5.76 -9.48
N THR A 66 16.92 6.71 -9.50
CA THR A 66 16.61 7.51 -10.69
C THR A 66 17.79 8.41 -11.10
N SER A 67 18.65 8.82 -10.16
CA SER A 67 19.88 9.55 -10.50
C SER A 67 20.94 8.69 -11.18
N ILE A 68 20.93 7.38 -10.93
CA ILE A 68 21.86 6.41 -11.51
C ILE A 68 21.36 5.94 -12.88
N VAL A 69 20.05 5.67 -13.00
CA VAL A 69 19.42 5.19 -14.23
C VAL A 69 18.24 6.10 -14.60
N PRO A 70 18.50 7.30 -15.14
CA PRO A 70 17.46 8.28 -15.44
C PRO A 70 16.46 7.79 -16.48
N ASP A 71 16.89 6.89 -17.38
CA ASP A 71 16.05 6.30 -18.43
C ASP A 71 14.86 5.50 -17.87
N LEU A 72 14.97 4.99 -16.64
CA LEU A 72 13.93 4.20 -15.97
C LEU A 72 13.04 5.02 -15.02
N THR A 73 13.20 6.35 -14.98
CA THR A 73 12.52 7.21 -13.98
C THR A 73 11.00 7.06 -14.02
N GLU A 74 10.41 7.13 -15.22
CA GLU A 74 8.96 7.02 -15.41
C GLU A 74 8.44 5.62 -15.04
N ASP A 75 9.14 4.57 -15.46
CA ASP A 75 8.78 3.18 -15.15
C ASP A 75 8.87 2.90 -13.64
N LEU A 76 9.87 3.45 -12.96
CA LEU A 76 10.06 3.28 -11.53
C LEU A 76 9.01 4.05 -10.72
N LEU A 77 8.72 5.31 -11.08
CA LEU A 77 7.69 6.11 -10.40
C LEU A 77 6.30 5.48 -10.54
N SER A 78 5.98 4.93 -11.72
CA SER A 78 4.69 4.25 -11.94
C SER A 78 4.58 2.89 -11.24
N SER A 79 5.69 2.22 -10.95
CA SER A 79 5.71 0.88 -10.36
C SER A 79 5.89 0.85 -8.84
N VAL A 80 6.50 1.88 -8.26
CA VAL A 80 6.92 1.91 -6.85
C VAL A 80 6.03 2.87 -6.08
N ASP A 81 5.20 2.31 -5.20
CA ASP A 81 4.41 3.12 -4.28
C ASP A 81 5.30 3.82 -3.25
N GLN A 82 5.09 5.13 -3.09
CA GLN A 82 5.77 5.96 -2.09
C GLN A 82 4.80 6.32 -0.96
N PRO A 83 5.30 6.61 0.26
CA PRO A 83 4.48 7.16 1.34
C PRO A 83 3.72 8.41 0.87
N LEU A 84 2.43 8.48 1.21
CA LEU A 84 1.54 9.50 0.67
C LEU A 84 1.81 10.86 1.31
N GLU A 85 1.85 11.92 0.50
CA GLU A 85 1.99 13.30 0.99
C GLU A 85 0.63 13.98 1.07
N ILE A 86 0.45 14.87 2.06
CA ILE A 86 -0.76 15.68 2.23
C ILE A 86 -0.50 17.07 1.66
N ARG A 87 -1.43 17.56 0.83
CA ARG A 87 -1.47 18.96 0.40
C ARG A 87 -2.86 19.53 0.69
N ARG A 88 -2.95 20.85 0.87
CA ARG A 88 -4.21 21.53 1.12
C ARG A 88 -4.69 22.23 -0.15
N CYS A 89 -5.93 21.97 -0.56
CA CYS A 89 -6.51 22.61 -1.74
C CYS A 89 -6.70 24.12 -1.47
N PRO A 90 -6.10 25.02 -2.27
CA PRO A 90 -6.21 26.46 -2.04
C PRO A 90 -7.63 27.01 -2.19
N LYS A 91 -8.48 26.35 -2.98
CA LYS A 91 -9.87 26.79 -3.22
C LYS A 91 -10.86 26.30 -2.18
N THR A 92 -10.80 25.02 -1.81
CA THR A 92 -11.77 24.42 -0.89
C THR A 92 -11.28 24.35 0.55
N ASN A 93 -9.99 24.63 0.80
CA ASN A 93 -9.34 24.49 2.10
C ASN A 93 -9.40 23.08 2.71
N ARG A 94 -9.67 22.05 1.88
CA ARG A 94 -9.66 20.63 2.28
C ARG A 94 -8.33 19.99 1.91
N ASP A 95 -7.87 19.08 2.77
CA ASP A 95 -6.66 18.31 2.54
C ASP A 95 -6.90 17.21 1.49
N TYR A 96 -5.88 16.87 0.72
CA TYR A 96 -5.90 15.81 -0.27
C TYR A 96 -4.53 15.13 -0.38
N LEU A 97 -4.53 13.90 -0.87
CA LEU A 97 -3.34 13.06 -0.96
C LEU A 97 -2.69 13.15 -2.34
N LEU A 98 -1.36 13.20 -2.34
CA LEU A 98 -0.53 13.23 -3.54
C LEU A 98 -0.02 11.84 -3.89
N CYS A 99 -0.11 11.50 -5.17
CA CYS A 99 0.48 10.30 -5.76
C CYS A 99 0.80 10.59 -7.23
N ASP A 100 1.44 9.65 -7.92
CA ASP A 100 1.74 9.84 -9.35
C ASP A 100 0.47 9.84 -10.23
N TYR A 101 -0.64 9.20 -9.79
CA TYR A 101 -1.89 9.14 -10.55
C TYR A 101 -2.67 10.48 -10.61
N ASN A 102 -2.40 11.43 -9.71
CA ASN A 102 -2.99 12.78 -9.77
C ASN A 102 -1.96 13.86 -10.12
N ARG A 103 -0.78 13.46 -10.58
CA ARG A 103 0.34 14.33 -10.94
C ARG A 103 0.36 14.57 -12.45
N ASP A 104 0.62 15.81 -12.86
CA ASP A 104 1.01 16.14 -14.23
C ASP A 104 2.16 17.16 -14.18
N GLY A 105 3.35 16.73 -14.62
CA GLY A 105 4.58 17.50 -14.42
C GLY A 105 4.88 17.63 -12.91
N ASP A 106 4.95 18.86 -12.40
CA ASP A 106 5.15 19.14 -10.97
C ASP A 106 3.86 19.59 -10.25
N SER A 107 2.74 19.55 -10.97
CA SER A 107 1.43 19.97 -10.49
C SER A 107 0.58 18.77 -10.09
N TYR A 108 -0.26 18.94 -9.07
CA TYR A 108 -1.14 17.88 -8.58
C TYR A 108 -2.59 18.33 -8.60
N ARG A 109 -3.47 17.51 -9.16
CA ARG A 109 -4.91 17.77 -9.24
C ARG A 109 -5.58 17.50 -7.89
N SER A 110 -6.31 18.49 -7.39
CA SER A 110 -7.14 18.33 -6.19
C SER A 110 -8.46 17.61 -6.55
N PRO A 111 -8.90 16.60 -5.76
CA PRO A 111 -10.16 15.91 -6.01
C PRO A 111 -11.37 16.80 -5.70
N TRP A 112 -11.18 17.86 -4.92
CA TRP A 112 -12.24 18.77 -4.48
C TRP A 112 -12.55 19.85 -5.52
N SER A 113 -11.54 20.59 -5.95
CA SER A 113 -11.70 21.67 -6.94
C SER A 113 -11.58 21.19 -8.39
N ASN A 114 -11.02 20.00 -8.63
CA ASN A 114 -10.60 19.50 -9.94
C ASN A 114 -9.50 20.34 -10.62
N GLU A 115 -8.73 21.09 -9.83
CA GLU A 115 -7.69 21.98 -10.34
C GLU A 115 -6.30 21.54 -9.90
N PHE A 116 -5.33 21.83 -10.75
CA PHE A 116 -3.92 21.57 -10.50
C PHE A 116 -3.30 22.66 -9.62
N ASP A 117 -2.43 22.25 -8.70
CA ASP A 117 -1.59 23.14 -7.91
C ASP A 117 -0.11 22.68 -7.96
N PRO A 118 0.82 23.50 -8.50
CA PRO A 118 0.59 24.81 -9.13
C PRO A 118 -0.34 24.76 -10.36
N PRO A 119 -0.99 25.88 -10.75
CA PRO A 119 -1.90 25.92 -11.90
C PRO A 119 -1.23 25.46 -13.20
N LEU A 120 -1.95 24.64 -13.98
CA LEU A 120 -1.50 24.09 -15.26
C LEU A 120 -2.63 24.25 -16.29
N GLU A 121 -2.32 24.79 -17.47
CA GLU A 121 -3.33 25.07 -18.51
C GLU A 121 -3.78 23.79 -19.25
N ASP A 122 -2.84 22.88 -19.54
CA ASP A 122 -3.07 21.65 -20.31
C ASP A 122 -3.05 20.39 -19.43
N GLY A 123 -3.49 20.49 -18.18
CA GLY A 123 -3.50 19.36 -17.25
C GLY A 123 -4.51 18.28 -17.64
N THR A 124 -4.10 17.02 -17.50
CA THR A 124 -4.99 15.88 -17.80
C THR A 124 -6.13 15.79 -16.78
N VAL A 125 -7.37 15.97 -17.25
CA VAL A 125 -8.59 15.89 -16.43
C VAL A 125 -9.53 14.80 -16.94
N PRO A 126 -10.28 14.12 -16.04
CA PRO A 126 -11.25 13.10 -16.44
C PRO A 126 -12.42 13.71 -17.23
N SER A 127 -13.07 12.89 -18.05
CA SER A 127 -14.32 13.25 -18.74
C SER A 127 -15.44 13.62 -17.75
N GLU A 128 -16.47 14.32 -18.21
CA GLU A 128 -17.57 14.76 -17.34
C GLU A 128 -18.27 13.58 -16.64
N ARG A 129 -18.42 12.44 -17.32
CA ARG A 129 -18.99 11.22 -16.74
C ARG A 129 -18.09 10.66 -15.64
N VAL A 130 -16.80 10.48 -15.93
CA VAL A 130 -15.83 9.92 -14.97
C VAL A 130 -15.62 10.87 -13.79
N ARG A 131 -15.65 12.19 -14.00
CA ARG A 131 -15.60 13.18 -12.92
C ARG A 131 -16.80 13.09 -11.98
N LYS A 132 -18.02 12.85 -12.49
CA LYS A 132 -19.21 12.62 -11.63
C LYS A 132 -19.04 11.39 -10.76
N LEU A 133 -18.50 10.31 -11.32
CA LEU A 133 -18.16 9.09 -10.56
C LEU A 133 -17.07 9.37 -9.51
N GLU A 134 -16.02 10.11 -9.87
CA GLU A 134 -14.93 10.49 -8.98
C GLU A 134 -15.42 11.30 -7.77
N VAL A 135 -16.34 12.25 -7.99
CA VAL A 135 -16.95 13.04 -6.90
C VAL A 135 -17.77 12.14 -5.97
N ALA A 136 -18.64 11.29 -6.52
CA ALA A 136 -19.43 10.35 -5.74
C ALA A 136 -18.55 9.34 -4.96
N ALA A 137 -17.45 8.90 -5.55
CA ALA A 137 -16.49 8.01 -4.89
C ALA A 137 -15.74 8.74 -3.77
N ASN A 138 -15.30 9.99 -3.95
CA ASN A 138 -14.69 10.77 -2.88
C ASN A 138 -15.64 10.93 -1.68
N GLU A 139 -16.93 11.19 -1.92
CA GLU A 139 -17.93 11.28 -0.85
C GLU A 139 -18.11 9.94 -0.12
N ALA A 140 -18.22 8.84 -0.85
CA ALA A 140 -18.37 7.50 -0.27
C ALA A 140 -17.13 7.09 0.55
N PHE A 141 -15.92 7.35 0.03
CA PHE A 141 -14.68 7.00 0.72
C PHE A 141 -14.34 7.95 1.87
N ASP A 142 -14.84 9.20 1.88
CA ASP A 142 -14.75 10.07 3.06
C ASP A 142 -15.56 9.50 4.24
N VAL A 143 -16.73 8.91 3.95
CA VAL A 143 -17.52 8.16 4.96
C VAL A 143 -16.82 6.87 5.37
N TYR A 144 -16.31 6.08 4.42
CA TYR A 144 -15.54 4.86 4.71
C TYR A 144 -14.35 5.15 5.65
N ARG A 145 -13.57 6.19 5.33
CA ARG A 145 -12.44 6.66 6.13
C ARG A 145 -12.89 6.97 7.56
N GLU A 146 -13.97 7.73 7.72
CA GLU A 146 -14.46 8.08 9.05
C GLU A 146 -14.89 6.86 9.86
N LEU A 147 -15.56 5.89 9.22
CA LEU A 147 -16.02 4.66 9.88
C LEU A 147 -14.90 3.70 10.30
N TYR A 148 -13.83 3.60 9.50
CA TYR A 148 -12.76 2.62 9.72
C TYR A 148 -11.49 3.19 10.34
N TYR A 149 -11.21 4.47 10.14
CA TYR A 149 -9.99 5.14 10.58
C TYR A 149 -10.25 6.24 11.60
N GLU A 150 -11.50 6.65 11.86
CA GLU A 150 -11.85 7.71 12.83
C GLU A 150 -10.93 8.95 12.69
N GLY A 151 -10.73 9.40 11.44
CA GLY A 151 -9.82 10.49 11.08
C GLY A 151 -8.94 10.18 9.87
N GLY A 152 -7.80 10.85 9.76
CA GLY A 152 -6.92 10.77 8.60
C GLY A 152 -7.43 11.56 7.38
N VAL A 153 -6.81 11.35 6.23
CA VAL A 153 -7.16 11.99 4.96
C VAL A 153 -7.46 10.91 3.92
N GLY A 154 -8.45 11.15 3.07
CA GLY A 154 -8.82 10.27 1.96
C GLY A 154 -8.88 11.07 0.66
N SER A 155 -8.52 10.45 -0.46
CA SER A 155 -8.64 11.06 -1.79
C SER A 155 -8.83 10.00 -2.85
N VAL A 156 -9.71 10.27 -3.81
CA VAL A 156 -9.99 9.38 -4.93
C VAL A 156 -9.76 10.11 -6.24
N TYR A 157 -9.05 9.48 -7.17
CA TYR A 157 -8.78 10.02 -8.50
C TYR A 157 -9.11 9.00 -9.58
N PHE A 158 -9.96 9.37 -10.54
CA PHE A 158 -10.32 8.51 -11.67
C PHE A 158 -9.76 9.09 -12.98
N TRP A 159 -9.59 8.21 -13.97
CA TRP A 159 -9.22 8.57 -15.34
C TRP A 159 -9.91 7.65 -16.35
N ASP A 160 -10.13 8.17 -17.56
CA ASP A 160 -10.76 7.44 -18.66
C ASP A 160 -9.80 6.39 -19.26
N LEU A 161 -10.36 5.27 -19.69
CA LEU A 161 -9.70 4.25 -20.51
C LEU A 161 -10.50 4.08 -21.82
N ASP A 162 -9.89 3.46 -22.84
CA ASP A 162 -10.57 3.21 -24.13
C ASP A 162 -11.84 2.33 -23.95
N ASP A 163 -11.76 1.32 -23.06
CA ASP A 163 -12.82 0.31 -22.82
C ASP A 163 -13.43 0.40 -21.40
N GLY A 164 -13.35 1.57 -20.75
CA GLY A 164 -13.88 1.76 -19.40
C GLY A 164 -13.24 2.93 -18.66
N PHE A 165 -12.88 2.73 -17.40
CA PHE A 165 -12.18 3.72 -16.58
C PHE A 165 -11.34 3.03 -15.52
N ALA A 166 -10.43 3.78 -14.91
CA ALA A 166 -9.63 3.33 -13.79
C ALA A 166 -9.58 4.41 -12.72
N GLY A 167 -9.09 4.04 -11.56
CA GLY A 167 -8.96 4.97 -10.47
C GLY A 167 -8.03 4.51 -9.37
N VAL A 168 -7.65 5.44 -8.52
CA VAL A 168 -6.92 5.18 -7.30
C VAL A 168 -7.70 5.71 -6.11
N ILE A 169 -7.79 4.91 -5.05
CA ILE A 169 -8.30 5.29 -3.74
C ILE A 169 -7.12 5.34 -2.78
N LEU A 170 -6.94 6.48 -2.14
CA LEU A 170 -5.86 6.76 -1.21
C LEU A 170 -6.44 7.02 0.16
N LEU A 171 -5.88 6.39 1.19
CA LEU A 171 -6.20 6.64 2.59
C LEU A 171 -4.92 6.78 3.38
N LYS A 172 -4.82 7.80 4.21
CA LYS A 172 -3.66 8.06 5.07
C LYS A 172 -4.11 8.36 6.48
N LYS A 173 -3.58 7.63 7.46
CA LYS A 173 -3.77 7.90 8.89
C LYS A 173 -2.41 7.89 9.59
N GLY A 174 -2.05 9.05 10.15
CA GLY A 174 -0.98 9.16 11.12
C GLY A 174 -1.54 9.16 12.54
N VAL A 175 -0.85 8.50 13.47
CA VAL A 175 -1.16 8.48 14.90
C VAL A 175 0.12 8.73 15.67
N THR A 176 0.08 9.65 16.63
CA THR A 176 1.19 9.94 17.55
C THR A 176 0.68 9.84 19.00
N PRO A 177 0.54 8.61 19.55
CA PRO A 177 0.01 8.43 20.90
C PRO A 177 0.90 9.04 22.00
N GLY A 178 2.14 9.39 21.68
CA GLY A 178 3.03 10.15 22.55
C GLY A 178 4.23 10.70 21.78
N ALA A 179 5.11 11.44 22.45
CA ALA A 179 6.27 12.06 21.80
C ALA A 179 7.28 11.05 21.20
N LYS A 180 7.24 9.79 21.67
CA LYS A 180 8.19 8.73 21.32
C LYS A 180 7.57 7.53 20.61
N SER A 181 6.29 7.62 20.25
CA SER A 181 5.63 6.57 19.49
C SER A 181 4.83 7.19 18.37
N SER A 182 5.04 6.68 17.17
CA SER A 182 4.34 7.11 15.96
C SER A 182 3.95 5.90 15.14
N GLY A 183 2.76 5.95 14.56
CA GLY A 183 2.28 5.00 13.57
C GLY A 183 1.77 5.75 12.36
N GLU A 184 2.11 5.28 11.16
CA GLU A 184 1.62 5.82 9.91
C GLU A 184 1.13 4.67 9.03
N TRP A 185 -0.07 4.84 8.51
CA TRP A 185 -0.74 3.89 7.63
C TRP A 185 -1.11 4.60 6.34
N ASP A 186 -0.61 4.07 5.22
CA ASP A 186 -0.98 4.50 3.87
C ASP A 186 -1.61 3.32 3.13
N SER A 187 -2.84 3.48 2.64
CA SER A 187 -3.50 2.56 1.71
C SER A 187 -3.55 3.16 0.31
N ILE A 188 -3.14 2.39 -0.69
CA ILE A 188 -3.16 2.75 -2.11
C ILE A 188 -3.88 1.63 -2.86
N HIS A 189 -5.08 1.92 -3.35
CA HIS A 189 -5.92 0.97 -4.07
C HIS A 189 -6.11 1.42 -5.51
N VAL A 190 -5.37 0.83 -6.44
CA VAL A 190 -5.49 1.09 -7.87
C VAL A 190 -6.42 0.07 -8.48
N PHE A 191 -7.47 0.51 -9.16
CA PHE A 191 -8.39 -0.38 -9.84
C PHE A 191 -8.61 0.00 -11.30
N GLU A 192 -8.92 -1.00 -12.11
CA GLU A 192 -9.38 -0.87 -13.47
C GLU A 192 -10.77 -1.50 -13.58
N ALA A 193 -11.69 -0.82 -14.27
CA ALA A 193 -13.02 -1.30 -14.57
C ALA A 193 -13.19 -1.35 -16.10
N THR A 194 -13.20 -2.56 -16.66
CA THR A 194 -13.45 -2.78 -18.10
C THR A 194 -14.92 -3.12 -18.31
N ASP A 195 -15.63 -2.26 -19.04
CA ASP A 195 -17.07 -2.40 -19.23
C ASP A 195 -17.41 -3.49 -20.25
N ARG A 196 -18.33 -4.39 -19.87
CA ARG A 196 -18.82 -5.49 -20.70
C ARG A 196 -20.35 -5.58 -20.64
N ALA A 197 -21.06 -4.87 -21.52
CA ALA A 197 -22.52 -4.90 -21.67
C ALA A 197 -23.34 -4.67 -20.36
N ARG A 198 -23.49 -5.68 -19.49
CA ARG A 198 -24.20 -5.62 -18.19
C ARG A 198 -23.33 -6.04 -17.00
N MET A 199 -22.05 -6.32 -17.24
CA MET A 199 -21.05 -6.64 -16.24
C MET A 199 -19.85 -5.73 -16.45
N SER A 200 -19.04 -5.56 -15.42
CA SER A 200 -17.74 -4.91 -15.55
C SER A 200 -16.70 -5.81 -14.90
N HIS A 201 -15.55 -5.94 -15.55
CA HIS A 201 -14.42 -6.68 -15.05
C HIS A 201 -13.55 -5.74 -14.22
N TYR A 202 -13.45 -6.02 -12.93
CA TYR A 202 -12.68 -5.22 -11.99
C TYR A 202 -11.36 -5.90 -11.71
N LYS A 203 -10.27 -5.17 -11.87
CA LYS A 203 -8.93 -5.55 -11.43
C LYS A 203 -8.49 -4.57 -10.35
N LEU A 204 -8.22 -5.07 -9.15
CA LEU A 204 -7.80 -4.26 -8.01
C LEU A 204 -6.39 -4.67 -7.58
N THR A 205 -5.48 -3.69 -7.54
CA THR A 205 -4.15 -3.82 -6.93
C THR A 205 -4.08 -2.90 -5.72
N SER A 206 -3.90 -3.49 -4.53
CA SER A 206 -3.86 -2.76 -3.28
C SER A 206 -2.49 -2.88 -2.63
N THR A 207 -1.93 -1.74 -2.24
CA THR A 207 -0.70 -1.66 -1.44
C THR A 207 -1.02 -0.98 -0.12
N VAL A 208 -0.53 -1.56 0.98
CA VAL A 208 -0.49 -0.89 2.28
C VAL A 208 0.97 -0.65 2.66
N ILE A 209 1.29 0.57 3.06
CA ILE A 209 2.57 0.94 3.66
C ILE A 209 2.31 1.23 5.13
N LEU A 210 3.06 0.56 6.00
CA LEU A 210 2.95 0.68 7.44
C LEU A 210 4.30 1.07 8.02
N HIS A 211 4.30 2.14 8.82
CA HIS A 211 5.43 2.56 9.62
C HIS A 211 5.02 2.59 11.09
N LEU A 212 5.76 1.88 11.93
CA LEU A 212 5.59 1.89 13.38
C LEU A 212 6.93 2.17 14.04
N ALA A 213 7.03 3.29 14.75
CA ALA A 213 8.20 3.62 15.55
C ALA A 213 7.80 3.72 17.02
N ASN A 214 8.64 3.16 17.90
CA ASN A 214 8.47 3.23 19.34
C ASN A 214 9.84 3.36 20.01
N GLU A 215 9.97 4.32 20.91
CA GLU A 215 11.18 4.52 21.70
C GLU A 215 10.82 4.53 23.19
N ASN A 216 11.43 3.63 23.95
CA ASN A 216 11.35 3.64 25.41
C ASN A 216 12.65 3.16 26.05
N GLU A 217 12.86 3.48 27.33
CA GLU A 217 14.13 3.20 28.02
C GLU A 217 14.49 1.70 28.08
N ALA A 218 13.50 0.81 28.08
CA ALA A 218 13.71 -0.63 28.19
C ALA A 218 13.98 -1.31 26.84
N LEU A 219 13.35 -0.81 25.77
CA LEU A 219 13.39 -1.34 24.40
C LEU A 219 14.51 -0.68 23.57
N GLY A 220 14.90 0.55 23.91
CA GLY A 220 15.62 1.43 23.00
C GLY A 220 14.70 1.97 21.91
N GLU A 221 15.25 2.16 20.72
CA GLU A 221 14.51 2.54 19.51
C GLU A 221 14.10 1.28 18.74
N MET A 222 12.82 1.15 18.43
CA MET A 222 12.27 0.10 17.58
C MET A 222 11.55 0.75 16.41
N ASP A 223 11.98 0.42 15.20
CA ASP A 223 11.34 0.78 13.94
C ASP A 223 10.88 -0.51 13.24
N LEU A 224 9.58 -0.58 12.95
CA LEU A 224 8.95 -1.67 12.25
C LEU A 224 8.16 -1.09 11.07
N SER A 225 8.82 -1.08 9.92
CA SER A 225 8.35 -0.45 8.69
C SER A 225 8.33 -1.45 7.53
N GLY A 226 7.41 -1.27 6.59
CA GLY A 226 7.33 -2.07 5.38
C GLY A 226 6.06 -1.84 4.57
N ASN A 227 5.93 -2.61 3.49
CA ASN A 227 4.76 -2.55 2.62
C ASN A 227 4.26 -3.96 2.25
N MET A 228 2.99 -4.04 1.87
CA MET A 228 2.36 -5.26 1.39
C MET A 228 1.47 -4.95 0.19
N THR A 229 1.70 -5.61 -0.93
CA THR A 229 0.85 -5.53 -2.12
C THR A 229 0.07 -6.82 -2.33
N ARG A 230 -1.21 -6.70 -2.71
CA ARG A 230 -2.12 -7.79 -3.07
C ARG A 230 -2.92 -7.41 -4.32
N GLN A 231 -3.33 -8.42 -5.09
CA GLN A 231 -4.16 -8.26 -6.28
C GLN A 231 -5.40 -9.13 -6.21
N MET A 232 -6.48 -8.67 -6.83
CA MET A 232 -7.68 -9.47 -7.10
C MET A 232 -8.35 -9.03 -8.40
N GLU A 233 -9.03 -9.98 -9.05
CA GLU A 233 -9.84 -9.74 -10.25
C GLU A 233 -11.22 -10.36 -10.06
N VAL A 234 -12.28 -9.66 -10.47
CA VAL A 234 -13.66 -10.14 -10.34
C VAL A 234 -14.58 -9.50 -11.37
N ASP A 235 -15.50 -10.30 -11.93
CA ASP A 235 -16.61 -9.79 -12.74
C ASP A 235 -17.82 -9.51 -11.85
N LEU A 236 -18.36 -8.29 -11.89
CA LEU A 236 -19.55 -7.90 -11.12
C LEU A 236 -20.62 -7.27 -12.04
N PRO A 237 -21.91 -7.50 -11.76
CA PRO A 237 -22.99 -6.85 -12.51
C PRO A 237 -22.99 -5.34 -12.28
N VAL A 238 -23.38 -4.60 -13.31
CA VAL A 238 -23.49 -3.13 -13.29
C VAL A 238 -24.85 -2.73 -13.86
N GLU A 239 -25.69 -2.12 -13.03
CA GLU A 239 -27.02 -1.65 -13.44
C GLU A 239 -27.01 -0.15 -13.80
N SER A 240 -26.13 0.60 -13.15
CA SER A 240 -25.97 2.05 -13.32
C SER A 240 -24.57 2.49 -12.92
N ASP A 241 -24.20 3.73 -13.24
CA ASP A 241 -22.93 4.33 -12.86
C ASP A 241 -22.68 4.28 -11.33
N ALA A 242 -23.73 4.43 -10.51
CA ALA A 242 -23.64 4.30 -9.05
C ALA A 242 -23.23 2.88 -8.59
N SER A 243 -23.49 1.85 -9.41
CA SER A 243 -23.11 0.47 -9.10
C SER A 243 -21.60 0.30 -9.09
N HIS A 244 -20.86 1.06 -9.92
CA HIS A 244 -19.40 1.00 -9.93
C HIS A 244 -18.80 1.42 -8.60
N VAL A 245 -19.26 2.54 -8.02
CA VAL A 245 -18.77 3.04 -6.73
C VAL A 245 -19.03 2.01 -5.63
N ALA A 246 -20.22 1.40 -5.61
CA ALA A 246 -20.55 0.36 -4.63
C ALA A 246 -19.76 -0.94 -4.82
N ASN A 247 -19.51 -1.34 -6.07
CA ASN A 247 -18.68 -2.50 -6.40
C ASN A 247 -17.23 -2.28 -5.95
N VAL A 248 -16.61 -1.17 -6.34
CA VAL A 248 -15.24 -0.82 -5.95
C VAL A 248 -15.12 -0.70 -4.43
N GLY A 249 -16.08 -0.05 -3.77
CA GLY A 249 -16.12 0.05 -2.31
C GLY A 249 -16.04 -1.30 -1.61
N ARG A 250 -16.86 -2.28 -2.03
CA ARG A 250 -16.83 -3.64 -1.49
C ARG A 250 -15.48 -4.35 -1.71
N LEU A 251 -14.89 -4.17 -2.89
CA LEU A 251 -13.58 -4.79 -3.20
C LEU A 251 -12.47 -4.21 -2.34
N VAL A 252 -12.46 -2.89 -2.14
CA VAL A 252 -11.48 -2.20 -1.28
C VAL A 252 -11.64 -2.65 0.18
N GLU A 253 -12.87 -2.65 0.70
CA GLU A 253 -13.17 -3.08 2.07
C GLU A 253 -12.70 -4.53 2.35
N ASP A 254 -13.06 -5.47 1.47
CA ASP A 254 -12.64 -6.87 1.59
C ASP A 254 -11.11 -7.03 1.53
N MET A 255 -10.44 -6.25 0.66
CA MET A 255 -9.00 -6.32 0.49
C MET A 255 -8.26 -5.69 1.68
N GLU A 256 -8.70 -4.53 2.17
CA GLU A 256 -8.13 -3.91 3.37
C GLU A 256 -8.25 -4.82 4.59
N LEU A 257 -9.41 -5.45 4.80
CA LEU A 257 -9.61 -6.37 5.92
C LEU A 257 -8.63 -7.57 5.84
N LYS A 258 -8.43 -8.15 4.65
CA LYS A 258 -7.47 -9.23 4.43
C LYS A 258 -6.04 -8.77 4.68
N MET A 259 -5.63 -7.64 4.11
CA MET A 259 -4.28 -7.10 4.27
C MET A 259 -3.98 -6.72 5.73
N ARG A 260 -4.94 -6.14 6.45
CA ARG A 260 -4.80 -5.81 7.88
C ARG A 260 -4.52 -7.04 8.73
N ASN A 261 -5.26 -8.13 8.51
CA ASN A 261 -5.03 -9.40 9.22
C ASN A 261 -3.65 -10.00 8.91
N LEU A 262 -3.23 -9.95 7.65
CA LEU A 262 -1.90 -10.43 7.22
C LEU A 262 -0.76 -9.58 7.82
N LEU A 263 -0.91 -8.26 7.82
CA LEU A 263 0.07 -7.35 8.41
C LEU A 263 0.24 -7.62 9.90
N GLN A 264 -0.86 -7.86 10.63
CA GLN A 264 -0.78 -8.21 12.06
C GLN A 264 0.04 -9.48 12.29
N GLU A 265 -0.14 -10.52 11.47
CA GLU A 265 0.61 -11.77 11.58
C GLU A 265 2.10 -11.60 11.23
N VAL A 266 2.41 -10.84 10.18
CA VAL A 266 3.79 -10.65 9.72
C VAL A 266 4.58 -9.74 10.66
N TYR A 267 4.02 -8.57 11.01
CA TYR A 267 4.72 -7.54 11.78
C TYR A 267 4.91 -7.97 13.24
N PHE A 268 3.88 -8.57 13.85
CA PHE A 268 3.92 -8.87 15.28
C PHE A 268 4.12 -10.36 15.59
N GLY A 269 3.85 -11.25 14.64
CA GLY A 269 4.16 -12.67 14.73
C GLY A 269 5.59 -12.94 14.27
N LYS A 270 5.83 -12.87 12.96
CA LYS A 270 7.11 -13.30 12.38
C LYS A 270 8.31 -12.49 12.87
N ALA A 271 8.20 -11.17 12.98
CA ALA A 271 9.32 -10.36 13.48
C ALA A 271 9.67 -10.71 14.93
N LYS A 272 8.66 -10.93 15.77
CA LYS A 272 8.83 -11.38 17.15
C LYS A 272 9.49 -12.75 17.23
N ASP A 273 9.05 -13.69 16.39
CA ASP A 273 9.61 -15.04 16.34
C ASP A 273 11.09 -15.02 15.92
N VAL A 274 11.44 -14.28 14.86
CA VAL A 274 12.83 -14.12 14.40
C VAL A 274 13.72 -13.51 15.48
N VAL A 275 13.29 -12.43 16.14
CA VAL A 275 14.05 -11.82 17.25
C VAL A 275 14.17 -12.79 18.43
N GLY A 276 13.11 -13.55 18.72
CA GLY A 276 13.10 -14.59 19.73
C GLY A 276 14.09 -15.72 19.45
N GLU A 277 14.24 -16.13 18.18
CA GLU A 277 15.18 -17.17 17.76
C GLU A 277 16.63 -16.71 17.80
N LEU A 278 16.92 -15.46 17.40
CA LEU A 278 18.27 -14.90 17.43
C LEU A 278 18.87 -14.87 18.85
N ARG A 279 18.03 -14.63 19.87
CA ARG A 279 18.46 -14.59 21.27
C ARG A 279 17.34 -15.00 22.22
N SER A 280 17.09 -16.31 22.32
CA SER A 280 16.20 -16.81 23.37
C SER A 280 16.99 -17.05 24.67
N LYS A 281 16.44 -16.59 25.80
CA LYS A 281 16.95 -16.96 27.14
C LYS A 281 16.92 -18.49 27.40
N PRO A 282 15.94 -19.27 26.88
CA PRO A 282 15.86 -20.71 27.19
C PRO A 282 16.65 -21.65 26.26
N LEU A 283 16.98 -21.31 25.00
CA LEU A 283 17.61 -22.28 24.07
C LEU A 283 19.06 -22.61 24.47
N LEU A 284 19.73 -21.74 25.23
CA LEU A 284 21.07 -22.01 25.75
C LEU A 284 21.06 -22.90 27.01
N CYS A 285 19.94 -23.02 27.73
CA CYS A 285 19.82 -23.95 28.86
C CYS A 285 19.17 -25.28 28.46
N HIS A 286 18.19 -25.29 27.54
CA HIS A 286 17.48 -26.51 27.15
C HIS A 286 18.26 -27.47 26.23
N GLY A 287 19.30 -26.98 25.53
CA GLY A 287 20.30 -27.84 24.88
C GLY A 287 21.17 -28.62 25.88
N ARG A 288 21.19 -28.19 27.14
CA ARG A 288 21.86 -28.87 28.26
C ARG A 288 20.88 -29.69 29.11
N THR A 289 19.60 -29.33 29.17
CA THR A 289 18.62 -30.03 30.01
C THR A 289 17.97 -31.23 29.32
N LYS A 290 18.01 -31.41 27.99
CA LYS A 290 17.63 -32.73 27.40
C LYS A 290 18.54 -33.89 27.83
N ALA A 291 19.70 -33.60 28.43
CA ALA A 291 20.54 -34.58 29.11
C ALA A 291 20.29 -34.68 30.64
N MET A 292 19.42 -33.84 31.21
CA MET A 292 19.12 -33.75 32.66
C MET A 292 17.62 -33.85 33.01
N ASP A 293 16.71 -33.80 32.03
CA ASP A 293 15.24 -33.76 32.20
C ASP A 293 14.59 -35.16 32.28
N ALA A 294 15.36 -36.21 32.55
CA ALA A 294 14.82 -37.53 32.86
C ALA A 294 14.28 -37.65 34.31
N ASP A 295 14.37 -36.59 35.14
CA ASP A 295 14.22 -36.74 36.61
C ASP A 295 13.14 -35.87 37.28
N LYS A 296 12.50 -34.85 36.65
CA LYS A 296 11.61 -33.94 37.40
C LYS A 296 10.32 -33.56 36.68
N ASN A 297 9.34 -34.44 36.87
CA ASN A 297 7.92 -34.18 36.70
C ASN A 297 7.41 -33.27 37.83
N THR A 298 7.38 -31.94 37.65
CA THR A 298 6.52 -30.97 38.40
C THR A 298 6.83 -29.52 38.00
N GLY A 299 5.83 -28.74 37.56
CA GLY A 299 5.85 -27.27 37.67
C GLY A 299 5.36 -26.48 36.46
N LEU A 300 4.06 -26.13 36.44
CA LEU A 300 3.47 -25.16 35.51
C LEU A 300 4.10 -23.76 35.68
N ALA A 301 4.46 -23.10 34.57
CA ALA A 301 4.80 -21.67 34.55
C ALA A 301 3.51 -20.79 34.57
N PRO A 302 3.52 -19.60 35.20
CA PRO A 302 2.30 -18.84 35.47
C PRO A 302 1.81 -18.05 34.25
N LEU A 303 0.58 -18.34 33.83
CA LEU A 303 -0.20 -17.73 32.72
C LEU A 303 -0.45 -16.20 32.83
N SER A 304 0.16 -15.48 33.79
CA SER A 304 -0.24 -14.10 34.10
C SER A 304 0.55 -13.00 33.37
N GLU A 305 1.81 -13.23 33.01
CA GLU A 305 2.63 -12.23 32.29
C GLU A 305 2.38 -12.24 30.78
N THR A 306 2.19 -13.44 30.19
CA THR A 306 1.81 -13.61 28.79
C THR A 306 0.43 -13.01 28.47
N ASN A 307 -0.47 -12.96 29.45
CA ASN A 307 -1.77 -12.31 29.31
C ASN A 307 -1.69 -10.78 29.39
N LYS A 308 -0.73 -10.22 30.15
CA LYS A 308 -0.51 -8.77 30.21
C LYS A 308 0.10 -8.21 28.92
N GLU A 309 1.07 -8.91 28.34
CA GLU A 309 1.65 -8.52 27.04
C GLU A 309 0.61 -8.59 25.91
N LYS A 310 -0.23 -9.62 25.90
CA LYS A 310 -1.35 -9.72 24.95
C LYS A 310 -2.36 -8.58 25.12
N ALA A 311 -2.62 -8.14 26.36
CA ALA A 311 -3.54 -7.03 26.62
C ALA A 311 -2.98 -5.70 26.12
N ALA A 312 -1.70 -5.39 26.38
CA ALA A 312 -1.06 -4.17 25.87
C ALA A 312 -1.00 -4.16 24.33
N HIS A 313 -0.73 -5.32 23.72
CA HIS A 313 -0.74 -5.48 22.27
C HIS A 313 -2.13 -5.27 21.66
N LEU A 314 -3.18 -5.79 22.29
CA LEU A 314 -4.56 -5.57 21.88
C LEU A 314 -4.99 -4.11 22.05
N GLU A 315 -4.48 -3.41 23.06
CA GLU A 315 -4.76 -1.99 23.29
C GLU A 315 -4.11 -1.10 22.22
N MET A 316 -2.88 -1.40 21.83
CA MET A 316 -2.21 -0.71 20.71
C MET A 316 -2.98 -0.92 19.40
N ILE A 317 -3.37 -2.16 19.08
CA ILE A 317 -4.18 -2.45 17.89
C ILE A 317 -5.55 -1.74 17.95
N ARG A 318 -6.22 -1.75 19.10
CA ARG A 318 -7.49 -1.03 19.28
C ARG A 318 -7.34 0.49 19.17
N SER A 319 -6.20 1.05 19.59
CA SER A 319 -5.91 2.47 19.42
C SER A 319 -5.70 2.88 17.96
N MET A 320 -5.36 1.92 17.10
CA MET A 320 -5.30 2.11 15.65
C MET A 320 -6.65 1.89 14.96
N GLN A 321 -7.66 1.38 15.69
CA GLN A 321 -9.05 1.21 15.23
C GLN A 321 -9.96 2.36 15.69
N ARG A 322 -9.44 3.29 16.49
CA ARG A 322 -10.08 4.55 16.91
C ARG A 322 -9.28 5.74 16.36
#